data_AF-A0A6G6Z852-F1
#
_entry.id   AF-A0A6G6Z852-F1
#
_cell.length_a   1.000
_cell.length_b   1.000
_cell.length_c   1.000
_cell.angle_alpha   90.00
_cell.angle_beta   90.00
_cell.angle_gamma   90.00
#
_symmetry.space_group_name_H-M   'P 1'
#
loop_
_entity.id
_entity.type
_entity.pdbx_description
1 polymer ?
#
loop_
_entity_poly.entity_id
_entity_poly.type
_entity_poly.pdbx_seq_one_letter_code
_entity_poly.pdbx_strand_id
1 'polypeptide(L)'
;MEVFLAQPRGFCAGVVRAIEIVERALQKYGPPVYVRHEIVHNKYVVESLKKKGAIFVEDLSEVPAKAVTVFSAHGVARSVEQEAAERDLPVLNATCPLVTKVHNQGKRYIAKGRALILIGHAGHPEVEGTMGQVPGPVLLVQSVQDVAELRLPTDAPVAYITQTTLSVDDTRDIIAALQAKFTDIQGPDIRDICYATQNRQSAVRDLSKLVDVILVVGAANSSNSNRLREIGTEVGVASYLIADGSELNPDWLKDAKAVGITAGASAPEVLVDDVIEALRRIGPVSVSVVPGREENIEFRLPAELTAG
;
A
#
# COMPACT_ATOMS: atom_id res chain seq x y z
N MET A 1 -5.22 -11.07 -29.78
CA MET A 1 -5.27 -11.38 -28.35
C MET A 1 -6.19 -10.37 -27.69
N GLU A 2 -7.13 -10.83 -26.87
CA GLU A 2 -7.98 -9.93 -26.09
C GLU A 2 -7.23 -9.54 -24.82
N VAL A 3 -7.26 -8.25 -24.48
CA VAL A 3 -6.70 -7.70 -23.25
C VAL A 3 -7.81 -7.04 -22.45
N PHE A 4 -7.97 -7.49 -21.22
CA PHE A 4 -8.96 -7.00 -20.28
C PHE A 4 -8.26 -6.22 -19.17
N LEU A 5 -8.65 -4.96 -18.98
CA LEU A 5 -8.11 -4.13 -17.90
C LEU A 5 -9.05 -4.17 -16.70
N ALA A 6 -8.50 -4.47 -15.52
CA ALA A 6 -9.25 -4.40 -14.26
C ALA A 6 -9.71 -2.96 -13.97
N GLN A 7 -10.87 -2.81 -13.32
CA GLN A 7 -11.36 -1.54 -12.78
C GLN A 7 -11.87 -1.74 -11.35
N PRO A 8 -11.36 -1.00 -10.34
CA PRO A 8 -10.24 -0.07 -10.43
C PRO A 8 -8.87 -0.78 -10.51
N ARG A 9 -7.85 -0.04 -10.97
CA ARG A 9 -6.43 -0.43 -11.00
C ARG A 9 -5.56 0.82 -10.79
N GLY A 10 -4.27 0.63 -10.52
CA GLY A 10 -3.30 1.73 -10.47
C GLY A 10 -3.49 2.62 -9.24
N PHE A 11 -3.18 3.91 -9.34
CA PHE A 11 -3.13 4.84 -8.19
C PHE A 11 -4.39 4.90 -7.32
N CYS A 12 -4.19 4.92 -6.00
CA CYS A 12 -5.24 5.26 -5.03
C CYS A 12 -5.09 6.71 -4.51
N ALA A 13 -6.11 7.23 -3.83
CA ALA A 13 -6.13 8.61 -3.34
C ALA A 13 -4.94 8.96 -2.42
N GLY A 14 -4.49 8.00 -1.61
CA GLY A 14 -3.34 8.17 -0.72
C GLY A 14 -2.03 8.32 -1.49
N VAL A 15 -1.84 7.54 -2.54
CA VAL A 15 -0.67 7.58 -3.43
C VAL A 15 -0.64 8.87 -4.24
N VAL A 16 -1.77 9.26 -4.85
CA VAL A 16 -1.89 10.52 -5.59
C VAL A 16 -1.50 11.70 -4.69
N ARG A 17 -2.10 11.78 -3.50
CA ARG A 17 -1.78 12.82 -2.51
C ARG A 17 -0.29 12.83 -2.16
N ALA A 18 0.31 11.67 -1.92
CA ALA A 18 1.70 11.61 -1.47
C ALA A 18 2.69 12.06 -2.56
N ILE A 19 2.45 11.67 -3.80
CA ILE A 19 3.25 12.13 -4.95
C ILE A 19 3.08 13.65 -5.12
N GLU A 20 1.84 14.15 -5.08
CA GLU A 20 1.55 15.57 -5.25
C GLU A 20 2.18 16.43 -4.15
N ILE A 21 2.27 15.93 -2.90
CA ILE A 21 2.99 16.62 -1.82
C ILE A 21 4.45 16.86 -2.19
N VAL A 22 5.15 15.85 -2.72
CA VAL A 22 6.56 16.00 -3.12
C VAL A 22 6.68 16.94 -4.31
N GLU A 23 5.82 16.81 -5.32
CA GLU A 23 5.85 17.67 -6.51
C GLU A 23 5.60 19.14 -6.17
N ARG A 24 4.59 19.43 -5.32
CA ARG A 24 4.32 20.80 -4.89
C ARG A 24 5.38 21.33 -3.94
N ALA A 25 5.99 20.48 -3.11
CA ALA A 25 7.13 20.89 -2.29
C ALA A 25 8.31 21.32 -3.18
N LEU A 26 8.61 20.56 -4.23
CA LEU A 26 9.66 20.91 -5.21
C LEU A 26 9.34 22.21 -5.95
N GLN A 27 8.07 22.43 -6.32
CA GLN A 27 7.64 23.67 -6.97
C GLN A 27 7.73 24.88 -6.03
N LYS A 28 7.31 24.73 -4.77
CA LYS A 28 7.22 25.83 -3.81
C LYS A 28 8.56 26.20 -3.19
N TYR A 29 9.37 25.21 -2.82
CA TYR A 29 10.61 25.40 -2.07
C TYR A 29 11.87 25.23 -2.93
N GLY A 30 11.74 24.69 -4.14
CA GLY A 30 12.87 24.32 -4.99
C GLY A 30 13.56 23.02 -4.53
N PRO A 31 14.41 22.43 -5.38
CA PRO A 31 15.23 21.28 -4.99
C PRO A 31 16.43 21.72 -4.12
N PRO A 32 16.92 20.85 -3.22
CA PRO A 32 16.41 19.51 -2.94
C PRO A 32 15.23 19.47 -1.95
N VAL A 33 14.32 18.52 -2.14
CA VAL A 33 13.33 18.09 -1.13
C VAL A 33 13.68 16.70 -0.65
N TYR A 34 13.87 16.52 0.65
CA TYR A 34 14.24 15.22 1.23
C TYR A 34 12.98 14.41 1.56
N VAL A 35 12.98 13.13 1.23
CA VAL A 35 11.87 12.22 1.50
C VAL A 35 12.40 11.03 2.31
N ARG A 36 11.81 10.79 3.48
CA ARG A 36 12.19 9.66 4.33
C ARG A 36 11.54 8.37 3.80
N HIS A 37 12.38 7.42 3.40
CA HIS A 37 12.08 6.23 2.61
C HIS A 37 11.43 6.58 1.25
N GLU A 38 11.19 5.58 0.40
CA GLU A 38 10.38 5.76 -0.81
C GLU A 38 9.00 6.37 -0.49
N ILE A 39 8.58 7.39 -1.24
CA ILE A 39 7.28 8.06 -1.04
C ILE A 39 6.12 7.07 -1.16
N VAL A 40 6.27 6.12 -2.10
CA VAL A 40 5.44 4.95 -2.37
C VAL A 40 6.35 3.85 -2.94
N HIS A 41 6.00 2.57 -2.75
CA HIS A 41 6.77 1.45 -3.31
C HIS A 41 6.55 1.30 -4.82
N ASN A 42 7.20 2.18 -5.61
CA ASN A 42 7.25 2.10 -7.06
C ASN A 42 8.49 2.84 -7.61
N LYS A 43 9.41 2.08 -8.22
CA LYS A 43 10.68 2.59 -8.75
C LYS A 43 10.50 3.70 -9.80
N TYR A 44 9.53 3.57 -10.71
CA TYR A 44 9.28 4.60 -11.73
C TYR A 44 8.90 5.94 -11.09
N VAL A 45 8.02 5.92 -10.08
CA VAL A 45 7.63 7.12 -9.33
C VAL A 45 8.82 7.72 -8.59
N VAL A 46 9.59 6.90 -7.88
CA VAL A 46 10.79 7.34 -7.14
C VAL A 46 11.81 7.99 -8.07
N GLU A 47 12.15 7.34 -9.19
CA GLU A 47 13.12 7.86 -10.15
C GLU A 47 12.61 9.12 -10.88
N SER A 48 11.30 9.21 -11.14
CA SER A 48 10.68 10.42 -11.69
C SER A 48 10.82 11.62 -10.74
N LEU A 49 10.59 11.41 -9.44
CA LEU A 49 10.76 12.45 -8.42
C LEU A 49 12.24 12.81 -8.20
N LYS A 50 13.16 11.84 -8.23
CA LYS A 50 14.61 12.11 -8.17
C LYS A 50 15.06 13.02 -9.31
N LYS A 51 14.59 12.77 -10.53
CA LYS A 51 14.88 13.63 -11.71
C LYS A 51 14.36 15.06 -11.53
N LYS A 52 13.30 15.26 -10.74
CA LYS A 52 12.77 16.58 -10.39
C LYS A 52 13.49 17.23 -9.19
N GLY A 53 14.40 16.52 -8.54
CA GLY A 53 15.23 17.01 -7.44
C GLY A 53 14.82 16.55 -6.03
N ALA A 54 13.98 15.51 -5.91
CA ALA A 54 13.77 14.85 -4.63
C ALA A 54 14.99 13.98 -4.26
N ILE A 55 15.34 13.94 -2.97
CA ILE A 55 16.39 13.07 -2.42
C ILE A 55 15.74 12.13 -1.42
N PHE A 56 15.81 10.82 -1.68
CA PHE A 56 15.28 9.79 -0.80
C PHE A 56 16.36 9.35 0.17
N VAL A 57 16.07 9.35 1.47
CA VAL A 57 16.99 8.98 2.56
C VAL A 57 16.36 7.90 3.43
N GLU A 58 17.19 7.07 4.06
CA GLU A 58 16.70 6.07 5.01
C GLU A 58 16.51 6.72 6.39
N ASP A 59 17.49 7.51 6.81
CA ASP A 59 17.54 8.12 8.14
C ASP A 59 17.50 9.65 8.08
N LEU A 60 16.86 10.25 9.08
CA LEU A 60 16.78 11.71 9.14
C LEU A 60 18.16 12.33 9.34
N SER A 61 19.12 11.65 9.96
CA SER A 61 20.51 12.13 10.09
C SER A 61 21.17 12.51 8.76
N GLU A 62 20.70 11.95 7.64
CA GLU A 62 21.18 12.28 6.28
C GLU A 62 20.62 13.61 5.75
N VAL A 63 19.55 14.13 6.36
CA VAL A 63 18.89 15.37 5.96
C VAL A 63 19.62 16.58 6.53
N PRO A 64 20.05 17.57 5.73
CA PRO A 64 20.66 18.79 6.25
C PRO A 64 19.72 19.60 7.14
N ALA A 65 20.29 20.39 8.06
CA ALA A 65 19.52 21.28 8.92
C ALA A 65 18.63 22.23 8.09
N LYS A 66 17.38 22.43 8.53
CA LYS A 66 16.37 23.27 7.88
C LYS A 66 15.93 22.84 6.47
N ALA A 67 16.35 21.67 5.98
CA ALA A 67 15.92 21.17 4.69
C ALA A 67 14.47 20.66 4.73
N VAL A 68 13.70 20.94 3.67
CA VAL A 68 12.31 20.47 3.56
C VAL A 68 12.30 18.95 3.52
N THR A 69 11.55 18.36 4.45
CA THR A 69 11.50 16.93 4.70
C THR A 69 10.08 16.42 4.50
N VAL A 70 9.90 15.31 3.81
CA VAL A 70 8.61 14.66 3.57
C VAL A 70 8.62 13.26 4.20
N PHE A 71 7.63 12.95 5.02
CA PHE A 71 7.40 11.57 5.46
C PHE A 71 6.54 10.81 4.44
N SER A 72 6.89 9.56 4.15
CA SER A 72 6.22 8.76 3.10
C SER A 72 4.73 8.47 3.40
N ALA A 73 4.02 7.94 2.39
CA ALA A 73 2.61 7.58 2.51
C ALA A 73 2.32 6.50 3.57
N HIS A 74 3.33 5.69 3.91
CA HIS A 74 3.23 4.55 4.83
C HIS A 74 3.19 4.96 6.30
N GLY A 75 3.52 6.22 6.62
CA GLY A 75 3.67 6.69 7.99
C GLY A 75 5.04 6.42 8.59
N VAL A 76 5.28 7.04 9.74
CA VAL A 76 6.53 6.94 10.50
C VAL A 76 6.25 6.76 11.99
N ALA A 77 7.19 6.16 12.71
CA ALA A 77 7.13 6.03 14.16
C ALA A 77 7.19 7.40 14.86
N ARG A 78 6.71 7.48 16.10
CA ARG A 78 6.73 8.73 16.88
C ARG A 78 8.16 9.22 17.15
N SER A 79 9.12 8.32 17.29
CA SER A 79 10.55 8.66 17.46
C SER A 79 11.10 9.44 16.26
N VAL A 80 10.65 9.12 15.05
CA VAL A 80 11.05 9.83 13.82
C VAL A 80 10.44 11.24 13.79
N GLU A 81 9.19 11.40 14.23
CA GLU A 81 8.56 12.72 14.36
C GLU A 81 9.28 13.58 15.42
N GLN A 82 9.69 12.97 16.52
CA GLN A 82 10.45 13.62 17.59
C GLN A 82 11.84 14.05 17.11
N GLU A 83 12.57 13.16 16.44
CA GLU A 83 13.87 13.49 15.87
C GLU A 83 13.78 14.67 14.88
N ALA A 84 12.78 14.67 14.00
CA ALA A 84 12.58 15.78 13.07
C ALA A 84 12.30 17.11 13.80
N ALA A 85 11.51 17.07 14.89
CA ALA A 85 11.21 18.23 15.71
C ALA A 85 12.44 18.72 16.50
N GLU A 86 13.23 17.82 17.10
CA GLU A 86 14.47 18.13 17.81
C GLU A 86 15.52 18.76 16.89
N ARG A 87 15.50 18.39 15.61
CA ARG A 87 16.39 18.92 14.57
C ARG A 87 15.85 20.16 13.85
N ASP A 88 14.68 20.66 14.25
CA ASP A 88 14.01 21.82 13.65
C ASP A 88 13.84 21.67 12.12
N LEU A 89 13.49 20.47 11.66
CA LEU A 89 13.24 20.19 10.24
C LEU A 89 11.84 20.67 9.83
N PRO A 90 11.70 21.42 8.71
CA PRO A 90 10.40 21.67 8.09
C PRO A 90 9.81 20.36 7.53
N VAL A 91 8.78 19.82 8.18
CA VAL A 91 8.17 18.52 7.80
C VAL A 91 6.83 18.70 7.08
N LEU A 92 6.69 18.02 5.95
CA LEU A 92 5.43 17.79 5.24
C LEU A 92 5.04 16.32 5.39
N ASN A 93 3.96 16.04 6.14
CA ASN A 93 3.57 14.65 6.40
C ASN A 93 2.65 14.10 5.29
N ALA A 94 3.19 13.22 4.44
CA ALA A 94 2.46 12.57 3.36
C ALA A 94 1.73 11.28 3.76
N THR A 95 1.77 10.88 5.05
CA THR A 95 1.06 9.70 5.56
C THR A 95 -0.37 9.67 5.05
N CYS A 96 -0.78 8.53 4.50
CA CYS A 96 -2.14 8.34 4.02
C CYS A 96 -3.14 8.54 5.18
N PRO A 97 -4.22 9.33 5.02
CA PRO A 97 -5.22 9.51 6.08
C PRO A 97 -5.83 8.21 6.61
N LEU A 98 -5.87 7.15 5.79
CA LEU A 98 -6.35 5.83 6.22
C LEU A 98 -5.34 5.09 7.10
N VAL A 99 -4.04 5.33 6.93
CA VAL A 99 -2.99 4.85 7.85
C VAL A 99 -3.06 5.63 9.17
N THR A 100 -3.22 6.95 9.11
CA THR A 100 -3.43 7.78 10.31
C THR A 100 -4.68 7.35 11.10
N LYS A 101 -5.75 6.91 10.42
CA LYS A 101 -6.94 6.32 11.06
C LYS A 101 -6.56 5.08 11.88
N VAL A 102 -5.74 4.18 11.34
CA VAL A 102 -5.24 2.98 12.04
C VAL A 102 -4.41 3.36 13.27
N HIS A 103 -3.49 4.32 13.15
CA HIS A 103 -2.71 4.83 14.30
C HIS A 103 -3.61 5.33 15.43
N ASN A 104 -4.64 6.11 15.09
CA ASN A 104 -5.58 6.67 16.06
C ASN A 104 -6.48 5.62 16.69
N GLN A 105 -6.89 4.59 15.93
CA GLN A 105 -7.62 3.44 16.47
C GLN A 105 -6.78 2.68 17.49
N GLY A 106 -5.52 2.37 17.17
CA GLY A 106 -4.60 1.70 18.10
C GLY A 106 -4.41 2.50 19.40
N LYS A 107 -4.12 3.80 19.29
CA LYS A 107 -4.02 4.73 20.44
C LYS A 107 -5.28 4.70 21.31
N ARG A 108 -6.46 4.68 20.68
CA ARG A 108 -7.75 4.65 21.39
C ARG A 108 -7.98 3.33 22.14
N TYR A 109 -7.57 2.21 21.59
CA TYR A 109 -7.71 0.91 22.27
C TYR A 109 -6.78 0.80 23.47
N ILE A 110 -5.52 1.21 23.34
CA ILE A 110 -4.59 1.27 24.47
C ILE A 110 -5.12 2.19 25.57
N ALA A 111 -5.64 3.38 25.22
CA ALA A 111 -6.20 4.31 26.20
C ALA A 111 -7.42 3.73 26.96
N LYS A 112 -8.08 2.71 26.41
CA LYS A 112 -9.15 1.94 27.06
C LYS A 112 -8.63 0.73 27.87
N GLY A 113 -7.32 0.61 28.05
CA GLY A 113 -6.70 -0.47 28.81
C GLY A 113 -6.69 -1.83 28.10
N ARG A 114 -6.78 -1.86 26.76
CA ARG A 114 -6.74 -3.11 25.98
C ARG A 114 -5.32 -3.44 25.52
N ALA A 115 -4.93 -4.71 25.59
CA ALA A 115 -3.73 -5.19 24.88
C ALA A 115 -3.97 -5.10 23.37
N LEU A 116 -3.03 -4.53 22.61
CA LEU A 116 -3.20 -4.33 21.18
C LEU A 116 -2.45 -5.38 20.36
N ILE A 117 -3.15 -5.97 19.41
CA ILE A 117 -2.62 -6.85 18.38
C ILE A 117 -2.66 -6.11 17.04
N LEU A 118 -1.55 -6.08 16.32
CA LEU A 118 -1.49 -5.62 14.94
C LEU A 118 -1.41 -6.85 14.03
N ILE A 119 -2.36 -6.95 13.10
CA ILE A 119 -2.28 -7.91 11.98
C ILE A 119 -1.52 -7.20 10.86
N GLY A 120 -0.36 -7.71 10.46
CA GLY A 120 0.49 -7.04 9.46
C GLY A 120 1.81 -7.76 9.26
N HIS A 121 2.53 -7.43 8.20
CA HIS A 121 3.81 -8.07 7.87
C HIS A 121 5.00 -7.42 8.59
N ALA A 122 5.82 -8.24 9.25
CA ALA A 122 7.01 -7.76 9.94
C ALA A 122 7.98 -7.07 8.97
N GLY A 123 8.58 -5.95 9.40
CA GLY A 123 9.50 -5.16 8.57
C GLY A 123 8.84 -4.28 7.50
N HIS A 124 7.51 -4.32 7.34
CA HIS A 124 6.83 -3.39 6.44
C HIS A 124 6.81 -1.97 7.06
N PRO A 125 7.15 -0.89 6.31
CA PRO A 125 7.22 0.47 6.86
C PRO A 125 5.93 0.94 7.55
N GLU A 126 4.76 0.55 7.04
CA GLU A 126 3.46 0.86 7.67
C GLU A 126 3.28 0.17 9.03
N VAL A 127 3.80 -1.06 9.18
CA VAL A 127 3.73 -1.83 10.43
C VAL A 127 4.66 -1.20 11.47
N GLU A 128 5.91 -0.89 11.09
CA GLU A 128 6.86 -0.19 11.95
C GLU A 128 6.34 1.19 12.37
N GLY A 129 5.77 1.95 11.43
CA GLY A 129 5.13 3.23 11.70
C GLY A 129 3.96 3.10 12.67
N THR A 130 3.08 2.12 12.45
CA THR A 130 1.91 1.89 13.31
C THR A 130 2.32 1.48 14.72
N MET A 131 3.25 0.52 14.86
CA MET A 131 3.76 0.07 16.15
C MET A 131 4.47 1.21 16.90
N GLY A 132 5.25 2.02 16.20
CA GLY A 132 5.95 3.17 16.78
C GLY A 132 5.05 4.38 17.08
N GLN A 133 3.82 4.41 16.58
CA GLN A 133 2.85 5.47 16.86
C GLN A 133 1.95 5.14 18.05
N VAL A 134 1.66 3.87 18.27
CA VAL A 134 0.81 3.43 19.38
C VAL A 134 1.66 3.33 20.67
N PRO A 135 1.21 3.92 21.80
CA PRO A 135 1.93 3.80 23.06
C PRO A 135 1.83 2.38 23.63
N GLY A 136 2.92 1.87 24.21
CA GLY A 136 2.96 0.57 24.88
C GLY A 136 3.25 -0.60 23.93
N PRO A 137 3.28 -1.84 24.45
CA PRO A 137 3.58 -3.02 23.64
C PRO A 137 2.43 -3.30 22.65
N VAL A 138 2.80 -3.47 21.38
CA VAL A 138 1.90 -3.96 20.32
C VAL A 138 2.38 -5.34 19.91
N LEU A 139 1.49 -6.33 19.96
CA LEU A 139 1.80 -7.70 19.52
C LEU A 139 1.56 -7.82 18.02
N LEU A 140 2.55 -8.26 17.25
CA LEU A 140 2.40 -8.46 15.81
C LEU A 140 2.00 -9.90 15.52
N VAL A 141 1.01 -10.09 14.63
CA VAL A 141 0.66 -11.40 14.06
C VAL A 141 0.57 -11.31 12.54
N GLN A 142 1.08 -12.34 11.87
CA GLN A 142 1.10 -12.49 10.42
C GLN A 142 0.22 -13.65 9.95
N SER A 143 -0.15 -14.56 10.85
CA SER A 143 -0.82 -15.83 10.53
C SER A 143 -1.74 -16.31 11.65
N VAL A 144 -2.57 -17.32 11.34
CA VAL A 144 -3.39 -18.02 12.34
C VAL A 144 -2.51 -18.75 13.36
N GLN A 145 -1.33 -19.22 12.96
CA GLN A 145 -0.36 -19.87 13.82
C GLN A 145 0.21 -18.87 14.85
N ASP A 146 0.54 -17.65 14.42
CA ASP A 146 0.99 -16.59 15.32
C ASP A 146 -0.09 -16.28 16.38
N VAL A 147 -1.36 -16.28 15.98
CA VAL A 147 -2.49 -16.12 16.92
C VAL A 147 -2.49 -17.24 17.96
N ALA A 148 -2.27 -18.49 17.55
CA ALA A 148 -2.19 -19.63 18.47
C ALA A 148 -1.06 -19.47 19.49
N GLU A 149 0.07 -18.89 19.09
CA GLU A 149 1.27 -18.68 19.92
C GLU A 149 1.17 -17.49 20.89
N LEU A 150 0.19 -16.59 20.72
CA LEU A 150 0.00 -15.44 21.62
C LEU A 150 -0.17 -15.87 23.09
N ARG A 151 0.71 -15.36 23.96
CA ARG A 151 0.72 -15.63 25.41
C ARG A 151 -0.07 -14.57 26.18
N LEU A 152 -1.37 -14.51 25.92
CA LEU A 152 -2.33 -13.67 26.66
C LEU A 152 -3.45 -14.54 27.24
N PRO A 153 -3.97 -14.25 28.44
CA PRO A 153 -5.18 -14.90 28.96
C PRO A 153 -6.35 -14.76 27.98
N THR A 154 -7.19 -15.79 27.88
CA THR A 154 -8.35 -15.79 26.97
C THR A 154 -9.40 -14.74 27.34
N ASP A 155 -9.46 -14.35 28.61
CA ASP A 155 -10.34 -13.31 29.17
C ASP A 155 -9.67 -11.93 29.23
N ALA A 156 -8.44 -11.79 28.73
CA ALA A 156 -7.77 -10.49 28.68
C ALA A 156 -8.54 -9.52 27.77
N PRO A 157 -8.65 -8.23 28.16
CA PRO A 157 -9.22 -7.21 27.29
C PRO A 157 -8.27 -6.94 26.13
N VAL A 158 -8.62 -7.41 24.92
CA VAL A 158 -7.79 -7.34 23.73
C VAL A 158 -8.45 -6.44 22.67
N ALA A 159 -7.63 -5.75 21.90
CA ALA A 159 -8.05 -5.18 20.64
C ALA A 159 -7.13 -5.57 19.50
N TYR A 160 -7.64 -5.55 18.27
CA TYR A 160 -6.81 -5.65 17.08
C TYR A 160 -6.96 -4.44 16.13
N ILE A 161 -5.93 -4.21 15.33
CA ILE A 161 -5.91 -3.33 14.16
C ILE A 161 -5.16 -4.05 13.02
N THR A 162 -5.27 -3.56 11.78
CA THR A 162 -4.70 -4.22 10.60
C THR A 162 -3.87 -3.24 9.77
N GLN A 163 -2.82 -3.75 9.14
CA GLN A 163 -2.19 -3.09 7.99
C GLN A 163 -3.21 -2.91 6.85
N THR A 164 -3.13 -1.80 6.13
CA THR A 164 -4.15 -1.36 5.15
C THR A 164 -4.08 -2.08 3.80
N THR A 165 -3.00 -2.83 3.57
CA THR A 165 -2.64 -3.44 2.27
C THR A 165 -2.69 -4.97 2.27
N LEU A 166 -3.22 -5.58 3.33
CA LEU A 166 -3.32 -7.03 3.47
C LEU A 166 -4.32 -7.69 2.52
N SER A 167 -4.15 -9.00 2.34
CA SER A 167 -5.22 -9.88 1.87
C SER A 167 -6.51 -9.68 2.67
N VAL A 168 -7.64 -9.48 2.00
CA VAL A 168 -8.94 -9.48 2.68
C VAL A 168 -9.30 -10.88 3.20
N ASP A 169 -8.89 -11.95 2.53
CA ASP A 169 -9.28 -13.31 2.93
C ASP A 169 -8.40 -13.85 4.06
N ASP A 170 -7.08 -13.75 3.94
CA ASP A 170 -6.14 -14.21 4.97
C ASP A 170 -6.34 -13.41 6.27
N THR A 171 -6.62 -12.10 6.16
CA THR A 171 -6.95 -11.28 7.32
C THR A 171 -8.25 -11.74 7.98
N ARG A 172 -9.24 -12.20 7.19
CA ARG A 172 -10.50 -12.74 7.74
C ARG A 172 -10.23 -13.96 8.60
N ASP A 173 -9.36 -14.85 8.15
CA ASP A 173 -9.01 -16.07 8.88
C ASP A 173 -8.25 -15.76 10.17
N ILE A 174 -7.33 -14.79 10.14
CA ILE A 174 -6.62 -14.31 11.34
C ILE A 174 -7.59 -13.66 12.34
N ILE A 175 -8.52 -12.81 11.86
CA ILE A 175 -9.54 -12.20 12.72
C ILE A 175 -10.44 -13.27 13.34
N ALA A 176 -10.87 -14.27 12.57
CA ALA A 176 -11.69 -15.37 13.07
C ALA A 176 -10.95 -16.18 14.15
N ALA A 177 -9.65 -16.44 13.96
CA ALA A 177 -8.82 -17.11 14.96
C ALA A 177 -8.67 -16.27 16.24
N LEU A 178 -8.49 -14.95 16.11
CA LEU A 178 -8.44 -14.04 17.25
C LEU A 178 -9.77 -14.02 18.03
N GLN A 179 -10.89 -13.96 17.33
CA GLN A 179 -12.24 -13.97 17.90
C GLN A 179 -12.58 -15.30 18.57
N ALA A 180 -12.06 -16.42 18.06
CA ALA A 180 -12.20 -17.72 18.70
C ALA A 180 -11.33 -17.84 19.97
N LYS A 181 -10.18 -17.17 20.03
CA LYS A 181 -9.22 -17.26 21.14
C LYS A 181 -9.55 -16.35 22.32
N PHE A 182 -10.07 -15.14 22.08
CA PHE A 182 -10.28 -14.12 23.12
C PHE A 182 -11.75 -13.77 23.32
N THR A 183 -12.23 -13.74 24.57
CA THR A 183 -13.63 -13.49 24.90
C THR A 183 -13.99 -12.00 25.02
N ASP A 184 -13.05 -11.13 25.35
CA ASP A 184 -13.20 -9.65 25.29
C ASP A 184 -12.26 -9.09 24.22
N ILE A 185 -12.67 -9.26 22.96
CA ILE A 185 -11.94 -8.73 21.81
C ILE A 185 -12.72 -7.61 21.12
N GLN A 186 -12.04 -6.52 20.83
CA GLN A 186 -12.56 -5.43 20.00
C GLN A 186 -11.69 -5.23 18.76
N GLY A 187 -12.30 -4.87 17.66
CA GLY A 187 -11.51 -4.50 16.50
C GLY A 187 -12.35 -3.86 15.42
N PRO A 188 -11.68 -3.29 14.41
CA PRO A 188 -12.33 -2.78 13.22
C PRO A 188 -13.02 -3.91 12.45
N ASP A 189 -14.01 -3.53 11.65
CA ASP A 189 -14.61 -4.44 10.67
C ASP A 189 -13.57 -4.73 9.58
N ILE A 190 -13.60 -5.91 8.96
CA ILE A 190 -12.67 -6.24 7.88
C ILE A 190 -12.74 -5.24 6.71
N ARG A 191 -13.89 -4.57 6.56
CA ARG A 191 -14.10 -3.45 5.63
C ARG A 191 -13.23 -2.23 5.92
N ASP A 192 -12.52 -2.19 7.05
CA ASP A 192 -11.56 -1.14 7.39
C ASP A 192 -10.16 -1.34 6.78
N ILE A 193 -9.83 -2.51 6.19
CA ILE A 193 -8.77 -2.58 5.17
C ILE A 193 -9.08 -1.52 4.13
N CYS A 194 -8.08 -0.78 3.62
CA CYS A 194 -8.43 0.42 2.83
C CYS A 194 -9.25 0.05 1.57
N TYR A 195 -10.15 0.97 1.18
CA TYR A 195 -11.06 0.76 0.05
C TYR A 195 -10.31 0.36 -1.22
N ALA A 196 -9.14 0.98 -1.46
CA ALA A 196 -8.34 0.77 -2.65
C ALA A 196 -7.81 -0.67 -2.75
N THR A 197 -7.39 -1.24 -1.63
CA THR A 197 -6.97 -2.65 -1.53
C THR A 197 -8.16 -3.56 -1.81
N GLN A 198 -9.30 -3.37 -1.12
CA GLN A 198 -10.49 -4.21 -1.29
C GLN A 198 -11.02 -4.19 -2.73
N ASN A 199 -11.12 -3.00 -3.33
CA ASN A 199 -11.66 -2.84 -4.67
C ASN A 199 -10.74 -3.45 -5.73
N ARG A 200 -9.41 -3.28 -5.61
CA ARG A 200 -8.44 -3.90 -6.55
C ARG A 200 -8.43 -5.42 -6.43
N GLN A 201 -8.50 -5.96 -5.21
CA GLN A 201 -8.62 -7.41 -5.00
C GLN A 201 -9.91 -7.96 -5.64
N SER A 202 -11.02 -7.25 -5.47
CA SER A 202 -12.30 -7.61 -6.11
C SER A 202 -12.21 -7.56 -7.64
N ALA A 203 -11.62 -6.49 -8.19
CA ALA A 203 -11.43 -6.32 -9.63
C ALA A 203 -10.56 -7.43 -10.23
N VAL A 204 -9.54 -7.91 -9.51
CA VAL A 204 -8.74 -9.07 -9.95
C VAL A 204 -9.54 -10.36 -9.95
N ARG A 205 -10.41 -10.57 -8.95
CA ARG A 205 -11.31 -11.74 -8.92
C ARG A 205 -12.36 -11.73 -10.04
N ASP A 206 -12.79 -10.55 -10.46
CA ASP A 206 -13.69 -10.44 -11.61
C ASP A 206 -12.93 -10.61 -12.93
N LEU A 207 -11.73 -10.04 -13.03
CA LEU A 207 -10.84 -10.22 -14.17
C LEU A 207 -10.47 -11.69 -14.39
N SER A 208 -10.20 -12.44 -13.32
CA SER A 208 -9.80 -13.85 -13.40
C SER A 208 -10.87 -14.77 -13.99
N LYS A 209 -12.13 -14.33 -14.07
CA LYS A 209 -13.22 -15.09 -14.70
C LYS A 209 -13.20 -15.00 -16.23
N LEU A 210 -12.39 -14.09 -16.80
CA LEU A 210 -12.42 -13.72 -18.21
C LEU A 210 -11.12 -14.03 -18.95
N VAL A 211 -10.05 -14.40 -18.24
CA VAL A 211 -8.69 -14.40 -18.78
C VAL A 211 -7.92 -15.67 -18.44
N ASP A 212 -6.95 -16.00 -19.28
CA ASP A 212 -6.08 -17.17 -19.12
C ASP A 212 -4.81 -16.84 -18.32
N VAL A 213 -4.39 -15.57 -18.35
CA VAL A 213 -3.19 -15.04 -17.69
C VAL A 213 -3.49 -13.67 -17.09
N ILE A 214 -2.96 -13.38 -15.90
CA ILE A 214 -3.03 -12.05 -15.27
C ILE A 214 -1.62 -11.46 -15.15
N LEU A 215 -1.45 -10.25 -15.67
CA LEU A 215 -0.27 -9.43 -15.47
C LEU A 215 -0.60 -8.34 -14.45
N VAL A 216 0.12 -8.32 -13.34
CA VAL A 216 0.01 -7.33 -12.29
C VAL A 216 1.16 -6.35 -12.41
N VAL A 217 0.85 -5.10 -12.73
CA VAL A 217 1.86 -4.04 -12.79
C VAL A 217 2.15 -3.53 -11.38
N GLY A 218 3.39 -3.65 -10.93
CA GLY A 218 3.81 -3.21 -9.61
C GLY A 218 5.21 -3.65 -9.22
N ALA A 219 5.77 -2.99 -8.20
CA ALA A 219 7.10 -3.32 -7.69
C ALA A 219 7.07 -4.55 -6.76
N ALA A 220 8.17 -5.30 -6.73
CA ALA A 220 8.31 -6.49 -5.88
C ALA A 220 8.16 -6.18 -4.37
N ASN A 221 8.52 -4.97 -3.92
CA ASN A 221 8.36 -4.51 -2.54
C ASN A 221 6.97 -3.94 -2.23
N SER A 222 6.02 -3.95 -3.17
CA SER A 222 4.64 -3.49 -2.95
C SER A 222 3.77 -4.62 -2.40
N SER A 223 3.40 -4.53 -1.12
CA SER A 223 2.52 -5.52 -0.46
C SER A 223 1.18 -5.69 -1.22
N ASN A 224 0.53 -4.57 -1.58
CA ASN A 224 -0.74 -4.64 -2.31
C ASN A 224 -0.59 -5.29 -3.70
N SER A 225 0.49 -5.00 -4.44
CA SER A 225 0.71 -5.57 -5.77
C SER A 225 0.95 -7.08 -5.69
N ASN A 226 1.75 -7.55 -4.73
CA ASN A 226 1.94 -8.98 -4.50
C ASN A 226 0.63 -9.68 -4.19
N ARG A 227 -0.25 -9.04 -3.40
CA ARG A 227 -1.55 -9.63 -3.08
C ARG A 227 -2.45 -9.81 -4.30
N LEU A 228 -2.43 -8.86 -5.24
CA LEU A 228 -3.16 -9.01 -6.50
C LEU A 228 -2.67 -10.23 -7.31
N ARG A 229 -1.35 -10.46 -7.36
CA ARG A 229 -0.76 -11.62 -8.05
C ARG A 229 -1.14 -12.93 -7.35
N GLU A 230 -1.06 -12.94 -6.03
CA GLU A 230 -1.44 -14.12 -5.21
C GLU A 230 -2.89 -14.50 -5.42
N ILE A 231 -3.81 -13.53 -5.41
CA ILE A 231 -5.23 -13.77 -5.66
C ILE A 231 -5.47 -14.45 -7.01
N GLY A 232 -4.82 -13.97 -8.07
CA GLY A 232 -4.95 -14.60 -9.38
C GLY A 232 -4.45 -16.06 -9.39
N THR A 233 -3.36 -16.33 -8.67
CA THR A 233 -2.81 -17.69 -8.51
C THR A 233 -3.76 -18.58 -7.70
N GLU A 234 -4.31 -18.08 -6.60
CA GLU A 234 -5.25 -18.79 -5.72
C GLU A 234 -6.54 -19.23 -6.45
N VAL A 235 -7.02 -18.41 -7.40
CA VAL A 235 -8.20 -18.74 -8.22
C VAL A 235 -7.87 -19.57 -9.46
N GLY A 236 -6.62 -20.03 -9.59
CA GLY A 236 -6.18 -20.96 -10.63
C GLY A 236 -5.77 -20.32 -11.96
N VAL A 237 -5.54 -19.00 -11.99
CA VAL A 237 -5.10 -18.28 -13.20
C VAL A 237 -3.61 -17.94 -13.08
N ALA A 238 -2.82 -18.26 -14.12
CA ALA A 238 -1.40 -17.94 -14.14
C ALA A 238 -1.19 -16.43 -13.98
N SER A 239 -0.48 -16.01 -12.92
CA SER A 239 -0.42 -14.61 -12.51
C SER A 239 1.01 -14.15 -12.25
N TYR A 240 1.42 -13.07 -12.89
CA TYR A 240 2.79 -12.58 -12.87
C TYR A 240 2.84 -11.13 -12.39
N LEU A 241 3.78 -10.83 -11.50
CA LEU A 241 4.09 -9.46 -11.07
C LEU A 241 5.23 -8.95 -11.95
N ILE A 242 5.00 -7.81 -12.61
CA ILE A 242 5.98 -7.15 -13.48
C ILE A 242 6.06 -5.66 -13.18
N ALA A 243 7.27 -5.10 -13.24
CA ALA A 243 7.48 -3.68 -13.01
C ALA A 243 6.99 -2.82 -14.19
N ASP A 244 7.24 -3.29 -15.42
CA ASP A 244 6.91 -2.62 -16.68
C ASP A 244 6.90 -3.62 -17.85
N GLY A 245 6.70 -3.12 -19.08
CA GLY A 245 6.62 -3.95 -20.29
C GLY A 245 7.91 -4.65 -20.67
N SER A 246 9.07 -4.26 -20.13
CA SER A 246 10.35 -4.92 -20.40
C SER A 246 10.51 -6.26 -19.68
N GLU A 247 9.76 -6.48 -18.59
CA GLU A 247 9.75 -7.73 -17.83
C GLU A 247 8.73 -8.75 -18.36
N LEU A 248 7.97 -8.40 -19.40
CA LEU A 248 7.02 -9.31 -20.03
C LEU A 248 7.77 -10.49 -20.68
N ASN A 249 7.51 -11.70 -20.20
CA ASN A 249 7.99 -12.91 -20.86
C ASN A 249 6.92 -13.45 -21.84
N PRO A 250 7.20 -13.51 -23.17
CA PRO A 250 6.26 -14.04 -24.16
C PRO A 250 5.83 -15.48 -23.91
N ASP A 251 6.66 -16.30 -23.26
CA ASP A 251 6.34 -17.70 -22.98
C ASP A 251 5.14 -17.85 -22.04
N TRP A 252 4.89 -16.86 -21.17
CA TRP A 252 3.72 -16.84 -20.29
C TRP A 252 2.41 -16.73 -21.07
N LEU A 253 2.46 -16.19 -22.28
CA LEU A 253 1.29 -15.92 -23.12
C LEU A 253 1.06 -17.03 -24.15
N LYS A 254 1.88 -18.09 -24.13
CA LYS A 254 1.73 -19.21 -25.03
C LYS A 254 0.36 -19.85 -24.81
N ASP A 255 -0.41 -19.97 -25.88
CA ASP A 255 -1.78 -20.49 -25.90
C ASP A 255 -2.85 -19.63 -25.18
N ALA A 256 -2.48 -18.49 -24.59
CA ALA A 256 -3.42 -17.56 -23.97
C ALA A 256 -4.25 -16.82 -25.05
N LYS A 257 -5.57 -16.86 -24.92
CA LYS A 257 -6.50 -16.13 -25.79
C LYS A 257 -6.84 -14.76 -25.22
N ALA A 258 -6.92 -14.69 -23.89
CA ALA A 258 -7.26 -13.50 -23.13
C ALA A 258 -6.23 -13.24 -22.02
N VAL A 259 -5.73 -12.01 -21.96
CA VAL A 259 -4.78 -11.55 -20.94
C VAL A 259 -5.44 -10.47 -20.09
N GLY A 260 -5.43 -10.64 -18.79
CA GLY A 260 -5.84 -9.62 -17.84
C GLY A 260 -4.68 -8.74 -17.44
N ILE A 261 -4.89 -7.44 -17.37
CA ILE A 261 -3.93 -6.49 -16.80
C ILE A 261 -4.59 -5.76 -15.63
N THR A 262 -3.90 -5.75 -14.51
CA THR A 262 -4.23 -4.91 -13.36
C THR A 262 -2.96 -4.19 -12.89
N ALA A 263 -3.10 -3.30 -11.94
CA ALA A 263 -1.99 -2.55 -11.38
C ALA A 263 -2.21 -2.29 -9.90
N GLY A 264 -1.15 -2.43 -9.12
CA GLY A 264 -1.19 -2.12 -7.70
C GLY A 264 -1.38 -0.62 -7.44
N ALA A 265 -1.74 -0.29 -6.20
CA ALA A 265 -2.06 1.07 -5.77
C ALA A 265 -0.95 2.11 -5.99
N SER A 266 0.31 1.68 -6.16
CA SER A 266 1.49 2.53 -6.38
C SER A 266 1.96 2.56 -7.84
N ALA A 267 1.30 1.86 -8.76
CA ALA A 267 1.70 1.81 -10.17
C ALA A 267 0.96 2.88 -10.99
N PRO A 268 1.68 3.79 -11.67
CA PRO A 268 1.07 4.77 -12.57
C PRO A 268 0.55 4.13 -13.86
N GLU A 269 -0.48 4.74 -14.46
CA GLU A 269 -1.13 4.23 -15.68
C GLU A 269 -0.15 4.08 -16.86
N VAL A 270 0.87 4.93 -16.94
CA VAL A 270 1.90 4.85 -18.00
C VAL A 270 2.62 3.49 -18.02
N LEU A 271 2.74 2.79 -16.90
CA LEU A 271 3.33 1.45 -16.86
C LEU A 271 2.34 0.38 -17.33
N VAL A 272 1.03 0.59 -17.14
CA VAL A 272 -0.01 -0.24 -17.75
C VAL A 272 0.02 -0.09 -19.26
N ASP A 273 0.11 1.15 -19.75
CA ASP A 273 0.25 1.45 -21.17
C ASP A 273 1.51 0.81 -21.76
N ASP A 274 2.65 0.88 -21.06
CA ASP A 274 3.90 0.25 -21.50
C ASP A 274 3.79 -1.28 -21.62
N VAL A 275 3.06 -1.93 -20.71
CA VAL A 275 2.78 -3.38 -20.79
C VAL A 275 1.85 -3.69 -21.98
N ILE A 276 0.85 -2.85 -22.24
CA ILE A 276 -0.01 -3.00 -23.42
C ILE A 276 0.82 -2.86 -24.71
N GLU A 277 1.75 -1.91 -24.75
CA GLU A 277 2.68 -1.74 -25.87
C GLU A 277 3.61 -2.96 -26.05
N ALA A 278 4.10 -3.54 -24.95
CA ALA A 278 4.87 -4.78 -25.01
C ALA A 278 4.06 -5.95 -25.59
N LEU A 279 2.78 -6.07 -25.21
CA LEU A 279 1.87 -7.07 -25.79
C LEU A 279 1.62 -6.84 -27.29
N ARG A 280 1.48 -5.57 -27.71
CA ARG A 280 1.32 -5.19 -29.13
C ARG A 280 2.52 -5.57 -30.00
N ARG A 281 3.72 -5.65 -29.43
CA ARG A 281 4.94 -6.12 -30.13
C ARG A 281 4.91 -7.63 -30.41
N ILE A 282 4.13 -8.40 -29.64
CA ILE A 282 3.98 -9.85 -29.81
C ILE A 282 2.91 -10.15 -30.88
N GLY A 283 1.84 -9.36 -30.94
CA GLY A 283 0.82 -9.50 -31.96
C GLY A 283 -0.36 -8.51 -31.80
N PRO A 284 -1.42 -8.64 -32.63
CA PRO A 284 -2.59 -7.77 -32.56
C PRO A 284 -3.30 -7.86 -31.20
N VAL A 285 -3.56 -6.71 -30.58
CA VAL A 285 -4.20 -6.58 -29.27
C VAL A 285 -5.50 -5.77 -29.40
N SER A 286 -6.59 -6.32 -28.86
CA SER A 286 -7.86 -5.63 -28.61
C SER A 286 -7.97 -5.36 -27.12
N VAL A 287 -8.19 -4.10 -26.71
CA VAL A 287 -8.21 -3.71 -25.28
C VAL A 287 -9.63 -3.34 -24.88
N SER A 288 -10.11 -3.90 -23.77
CA SER A 288 -11.37 -3.53 -23.14
C SER A 288 -11.21 -3.38 -21.62
N VAL A 289 -12.08 -2.60 -21.00
CA VAL A 289 -12.08 -2.39 -19.54
C VAL A 289 -13.23 -3.20 -18.94
N VAL A 290 -12.93 -4.00 -17.93
CA VAL A 290 -13.93 -4.77 -17.19
C VAL A 290 -14.78 -3.80 -16.35
N PRO A 291 -16.12 -3.90 -16.36
CA PRO A 291 -16.96 -3.08 -15.48
C PRO A 291 -16.52 -3.22 -14.03
N GLY A 292 -16.43 -2.10 -13.32
CA GLY A 292 -15.88 -2.07 -11.98
C GLY A 292 -16.40 -0.92 -11.15
N ARG A 293 -16.02 -0.90 -9.88
CA ARG A 293 -16.43 0.15 -8.95
C ARG A 293 -15.69 1.45 -9.25
N GLU A 294 -16.44 2.56 -9.32
CA GLU A 294 -15.85 3.90 -9.40
C GLU A 294 -15.29 4.34 -8.03
N GLU A 295 -14.10 4.93 -8.05
CA GLU A 295 -13.42 5.48 -6.88
C GLU A 295 -13.37 7.01 -6.96
N ASN A 296 -14.22 7.70 -6.19
CA ASN A 296 -14.34 9.17 -6.20
C ASN A 296 -13.74 9.82 -4.94
N ILE A 297 -12.80 9.12 -4.28
CA ILE A 297 -12.18 9.58 -3.04
C ILE A 297 -10.96 10.43 -3.37
N GLU A 298 -10.87 11.61 -2.75
CA GLU A 298 -9.70 12.48 -2.80
C GLU A 298 -9.29 12.88 -1.38
N PHE A 299 -7.99 13.05 -1.16
CA PHE A 299 -7.45 13.50 0.11
C PHE A 299 -6.80 14.87 -0.04
N ARG A 300 -7.14 15.78 0.88
CA ARG A 300 -6.60 17.13 0.89
C ARG A 300 -5.10 17.14 1.16
N LEU A 301 -4.41 18.03 0.47
CA LEU A 301 -2.99 18.32 0.72
C LEU A 301 -2.80 19.06 2.06
N PRO A 302 -1.57 19.03 2.62
CA PRO A 302 -1.19 19.87 3.74
C PRO A 302 -1.44 21.36 3.44
N ALA A 303 -1.87 22.13 4.45
CA ALA A 303 -2.26 23.53 4.28
C ALA A 303 -1.11 24.37 3.69
N GLU A 304 0.12 24.03 4.09
CA GLU A 304 1.39 24.60 3.65
C GLU A 304 1.58 24.54 2.12
N LEU A 305 0.94 23.59 1.42
CA LEU A 305 1.03 23.39 -0.03
C LEU A 305 -0.22 23.85 -0.79
N THR A 306 -1.24 24.32 -0.07
CA THR A 306 -2.50 24.81 -0.66
C THR A 306 -2.62 26.33 -0.67
N ALA A 307 -1.83 27.03 0.12
CA ALA A 307 -1.74 28.48 0.08
C ALA A 307 -0.84 28.93 -1.09
N GLY A 308 -1.48 29.52 -2.10
CA GLY A 308 -0.85 30.18 -3.25
C GLY A 308 -0.17 31.49 -2.90
#